data_AF-A0A8S9WKM5-F1
#
_entry.id   AF-A0A8S9WKM5-F1
#
_cell.length_a   1.000
_cell.length_b   1.000
_cell.length_c   1.000
_cell.angle_alpha   90.00
_cell.angle_beta   90.00
_cell.angle_gamma   90.00
#
_symmetry.space_group_name_H-M   'P 1'
#
loop_
_entity.id
_entity.type
_entity.pdbx_description
1 polymer ?
#
loop_
_entity_poly.entity_id
_entity_poly.type
_entity_poly.pdbx_seq_one_letter_code
_entity_poly.pdbx_strand_id
1 'polypeptide(L)'
;NFKSGSVRGLIATWGYYLKKRCAMGSTRQGLKEGIFDSNSRLEINDFILSPPHKQFKAIVANPPYIRHHRLPVELKSRLKELSLKILGFKLDGRAGLHIYFLILALDLLESEGRLAFIMPADTCEGVFAEKLWMWITNKYCLESVITFLPEATPFPDVDTNAVVFLIKNKKRSERFYWVNCKQAYSNDLKDFVISQFEKKDYPTLTIIKRDIVEALTTGLSRHPISGTYSKNRLIDFAKVMRGIATGSNEFFFLTKKRAEELEIPENFLKPAIGRTRDVEGYTITKQTLLDLERKGRPTLLFSPDWRALKDFPIAVQDYLLEGEKKEINKRTLIGTRNPWYNMEKR
;
A
#
# COMPACT_ATOMS: atom_id res chain seq x y z
N ASN A 1 -0.64 27.77 -13.20
CA ASN A 1 0.40 28.14 -14.18
C ASN A 1 1.54 27.11 -14.22
N PHE A 2 1.36 26.01 -14.96
CA PHE A 2 2.39 24.99 -15.25
C PHE A 2 3.15 25.30 -16.57
N LYS A 3 3.40 26.57 -16.88
CA LYS A 3 3.90 27.02 -18.19
C LYS A 3 5.43 27.20 -18.30
N SER A 4 6.24 26.64 -17.39
CA SER A 4 7.70 26.74 -17.54
C SER A 4 8.40 25.45 -17.13
N GLY A 5 8.60 24.57 -18.11
CA GLY A 5 9.45 23.38 -18.00
C GLY A 5 8.78 22.13 -18.57
N SER A 6 8.78 21.99 -19.89
CA SER A 6 8.52 20.69 -20.54
C SER A 6 9.45 19.64 -19.92
N VAL A 7 8.93 18.52 -19.44
CA VAL A 7 9.77 17.44 -18.91
C VAL A 7 10.44 16.75 -20.10
N ARG A 8 11.72 17.05 -20.33
CA ARG A 8 12.55 16.38 -21.34
C ARG A 8 13.08 15.07 -20.77
N GLY A 9 12.55 13.94 -21.22
CA GLY A 9 13.01 12.63 -20.75
C GLY A 9 12.29 11.46 -21.39
N LEU A 10 12.87 10.26 -21.27
CA LEU A 10 12.17 9.01 -21.60
C LEU A 10 11.00 8.87 -20.61
N ILE A 11 9.77 8.93 -21.10
CA ILE A 11 8.59 8.57 -20.30
C ILE A 11 8.37 7.08 -20.46
N ALA A 12 9.13 6.42 -19.62
CA ALA A 12 9.07 5.04 -19.28
C ALA A 12 7.76 4.78 -18.48
N THR A 13 6.63 4.48 -19.14
CA THR A 13 5.51 3.84 -18.41
C THR A 13 5.74 2.34 -18.41
N TRP A 14 6.26 1.84 -17.30
CA TRP A 14 6.50 0.42 -17.13
C TRP A 14 5.62 -0.11 -16.01
N GLY A 15 4.94 -1.21 -16.27
CA GLY A 15 4.08 -1.82 -15.28
C GLY A 15 3.85 -3.27 -15.57
N TYR A 16 3.77 -4.03 -14.49
CA TYR A 16 3.25 -5.37 -14.51
C TYR A 16 1.74 -5.28 -14.83
N TYR A 17 1.31 -5.82 -15.97
CA TYR A 17 -0.03 -5.65 -16.53
C TYR A 17 -0.42 -4.20 -16.89
N LEU A 18 0.52 -3.34 -17.31
CA LEU A 18 0.14 -2.07 -17.92
C LEU A 18 -0.54 -2.36 -19.26
N LYS A 19 -1.89 -2.36 -19.27
CA LYS A 19 -2.65 -2.46 -20.51
C LYS A 19 -2.15 -1.34 -21.43
N LYS A 20 -1.67 -1.68 -22.63
CA LYS A 20 -1.19 -0.74 -23.66
C LYS A 20 -2.10 0.50 -23.80
N ARG A 21 -3.41 0.30 -23.66
CA ARG A 21 -4.43 1.36 -23.68
C ARG A 21 -4.25 2.39 -22.56
N CYS A 22 -3.93 1.99 -21.34
CA CYS A 22 -3.69 2.90 -20.21
C CYS A 22 -2.42 3.73 -20.44
N ALA A 23 -1.31 3.09 -20.84
CA ALA A 23 -0.06 3.78 -21.16
C ALA A 23 -0.28 4.88 -22.22
N MET A 24 -0.90 4.50 -23.35
CA MET A 24 -1.18 5.46 -24.42
C MET A 24 -2.16 6.56 -23.99
N GLY A 25 -3.14 6.24 -23.13
CA GLY A 25 -4.08 7.21 -22.57
C GLY A 25 -3.37 8.27 -21.73
N SER A 26 -2.52 7.83 -20.79
CA SER A 26 -1.74 8.73 -19.93
C SER A 26 -0.74 9.56 -20.73
N THR A 27 -0.07 8.99 -21.73
CA THR A 27 0.82 9.76 -22.62
C THR A 27 0.06 10.83 -23.39
N ARG A 28 -1.10 10.51 -23.95
CA ARG A 28 -1.95 11.50 -24.65
C ARG A 28 -2.40 12.61 -23.71
N GLN A 29 -2.80 12.27 -22.49
CA GLN A 29 -3.19 13.25 -21.49
C GLN A 29 -2.02 14.17 -21.11
N GLY A 30 -0.84 13.62 -20.84
CA GLY A 30 0.34 14.43 -20.50
C GLY A 30 0.80 15.33 -21.65
N LEU A 31 0.66 14.91 -22.91
CA LEU A 31 0.89 15.78 -24.08
C LEU A 31 -0.14 16.93 -24.12
N LYS A 32 -1.42 16.63 -23.89
CA LYS A 32 -2.51 17.63 -23.86
C LYS A 32 -2.32 18.65 -22.74
N GLU A 33 -1.84 18.22 -21.58
CA GLU A 33 -1.59 19.04 -20.40
C GLU A 33 -0.24 19.79 -20.45
N GLY A 34 0.56 19.56 -21.50
CA GLY A 34 1.89 20.19 -21.67
C GLY A 34 2.95 19.67 -20.68
N ILE A 35 2.68 18.54 -20.01
CA ILE A 35 3.65 17.84 -19.16
C ILE A 35 4.71 17.17 -20.05
N PHE A 36 4.26 16.61 -21.19
CA PHE A 36 5.10 15.98 -22.21
C PHE A 36 5.19 16.86 -23.46
N ASP A 37 6.28 16.72 -24.21
CA ASP A 37 6.54 17.43 -25.47
C ASP A 37 6.73 16.44 -26.64
N SER A 38 7.00 16.95 -27.84
CA SER A 38 7.21 16.11 -29.04
C SER A 38 8.46 15.22 -28.97
N ASN A 39 9.39 15.49 -28.04
CA ASN A 39 10.59 14.69 -27.83
C ASN A 39 10.39 13.59 -26.78
N SER A 40 9.24 13.59 -26.12
CA SER A 40 8.85 12.60 -25.12
C SER A 40 8.66 11.23 -25.77
N ARG A 41 9.37 10.23 -25.26
CA ARG A 41 9.34 8.86 -25.79
C ARG A 41 8.60 7.94 -24.85
N LEU A 42 7.67 7.16 -25.40
CA LEU A 42 6.96 6.10 -24.70
C LEU A 42 7.56 4.74 -25.08
N GLU A 43 8.07 4.03 -24.08
CA GLU A 43 8.49 2.63 -24.23
C GLU A 43 7.53 1.74 -23.44
N ILE A 44 6.98 0.71 -24.09
CA ILE A 44 6.01 -0.23 -23.49
C ILE A 44 6.70 -1.57 -23.30
N ASN A 45 7.18 -1.81 -22.08
CA ASN A 45 7.93 -3.00 -21.71
C ASN A 45 7.67 -3.35 -20.21
N ASP A 46 8.12 -4.52 -19.76
CA ASP A 46 8.05 -4.92 -18.34
C ASP A 46 9.27 -4.39 -17.57
N PHE A 47 9.04 -3.57 -16.53
CA PHE A 47 10.14 -2.85 -15.85
C PHE A 47 11.12 -3.82 -15.19
N ILE A 48 10.57 -4.89 -14.62
CA ILE A 48 11.31 -5.84 -13.82
C ILE A 48 12.06 -6.80 -14.74
N LEU A 49 11.39 -7.26 -15.79
CA LEU A 49 11.92 -8.31 -16.67
C LEU A 49 12.75 -7.77 -17.83
N SER A 50 12.57 -6.52 -18.22
CA SER A 50 13.26 -5.93 -19.38
C SER A 50 13.65 -4.46 -19.14
N PRO A 51 14.25 -4.10 -17.99
CA PRO A 51 14.51 -2.70 -17.63
C PRO A 51 15.30 -1.93 -18.70
N PRO A 52 15.20 -0.59 -18.71
CA PRO A 52 16.04 0.25 -19.56
C PRO A 52 17.54 -0.07 -19.41
N HIS A 53 18.27 -0.05 -20.52
CA HIS A 53 19.73 -0.27 -20.54
C HIS A 53 20.55 1.01 -20.32
N LYS A 54 19.93 2.06 -19.76
CA LYS A 54 20.58 3.33 -19.47
C LYS A 54 20.14 3.85 -18.11
N GLN A 55 20.98 4.68 -17.52
CA GLN A 55 20.65 5.40 -16.30
C GLN A 55 19.91 6.71 -16.60
N PHE A 56 19.32 7.31 -15.56
CA PHE A 56 18.56 8.55 -15.65
C PHE A 56 18.96 9.56 -14.58
N LYS A 57 18.99 10.84 -14.94
CA LYS A 57 19.16 11.98 -14.00
C LYS A 57 17.95 12.21 -13.09
N ALA A 58 16.77 11.82 -13.53
CA ALA A 58 15.54 12.01 -12.77
C ALA A 58 14.60 10.84 -13.01
N ILE A 59 14.01 10.30 -11.93
CA ILE A 59 13.00 9.23 -11.99
C ILE A 59 11.84 9.63 -11.10
N VAL A 60 10.62 9.59 -11.65
CA VAL A 60 9.37 9.79 -10.90
C VAL A 60 8.49 8.57 -11.12
N ALA A 61 7.96 7.99 -10.05
CA ALA A 61 7.11 6.81 -10.18
C ALA A 61 6.01 6.72 -9.11
N ASN A 62 4.90 6.10 -9.51
CA ASN A 62 3.89 5.52 -8.65
C ASN A 62 3.78 4.03 -9.05
N PRO A 63 4.62 3.15 -8.49
CA PRO A 63 4.72 1.76 -8.94
C PRO A 63 3.49 0.93 -8.55
N PRO A 64 3.29 -0.26 -9.12
CA PRO A 64 2.15 -1.11 -8.81
C PRO A 64 2.22 -1.71 -7.40
N TYR A 65 1.20 -1.46 -6.56
CA TYR A 65 1.12 -1.94 -5.17
C TYR A 65 0.58 -3.38 -5.06
N ILE A 66 1.27 -4.33 -5.69
CA ILE A 66 0.87 -5.75 -5.66
C ILE A 66 1.54 -6.45 -4.48
N ARG A 67 0.72 -6.96 -3.56
CA ARG A 67 1.17 -7.74 -2.39
C ARG A 67 1.77 -9.07 -2.83
N HIS A 68 2.79 -9.54 -2.12
CA HIS A 68 3.53 -10.76 -2.45
C HIS A 68 2.66 -12.03 -2.61
N HIS A 69 1.55 -12.17 -1.88
CA HIS A 69 0.63 -13.31 -2.02
C HIS A 69 0.02 -13.42 -3.41
N ARG A 70 -0.09 -12.29 -4.15
CA ARG A 70 -0.65 -12.25 -5.51
C ARG A 70 0.39 -12.42 -6.61
N LEU A 71 1.68 -12.50 -6.25
CA LEU A 71 2.75 -12.66 -7.23
C LEU A 71 2.93 -14.14 -7.60
N PRO A 72 2.99 -14.47 -8.91
CA PRO A 72 3.32 -15.81 -9.38
C PRO A 72 4.67 -16.30 -8.83
N VAL A 73 4.81 -17.63 -8.72
CA VAL A 73 6.00 -18.26 -8.14
C VAL A 73 7.24 -17.98 -8.99
N GLU A 74 7.09 -18.01 -10.31
CA GLU A 74 8.16 -17.77 -11.29
C GLU A 74 8.68 -16.33 -11.15
N LEU A 75 7.77 -15.36 -11.01
CA LEU A 75 8.13 -13.97 -10.78
C LEU A 75 8.85 -13.80 -9.45
N LYS A 76 8.38 -14.46 -8.37
CA LYS A 76 9.07 -14.40 -7.07
C LYS A 76 10.51 -14.89 -7.13
N SER A 77 10.80 -15.91 -7.93
CA SER A 77 12.19 -16.38 -8.12
C SER A 77 13.05 -15.29 -8.74
N ARG A 78 12.57 -14.68 -9.84
CA ARG A 78 13.27 -13.58 -10.53
C ARG A 78 13.47 -12.36 -9.63
N LEU A 79 12.46 -12.00 -8.84
CA LEU A 79 12.55 -10.89 -7.89
C LEU A 79 13.60 -11.15 -6.80
N LYS A 80 13.72 -12.39 -6.30
CA LYS A 80 14.78 -12.76 -5.36
C LYS A 80 16.17 -12.62 -5.98
N GLU A 81 16.36 -13.11 -7.21
CA GLU A 81 17.62 -12.98 -7.95
C GLU A 81 17.98 -11.51 -8.19
N LEU A 82 17.00 -10.69 -8.61
CA LEU A 82 17.18 -9.24 -8.78
C LEU A 82 17.63 -8.57 -7.49
N SER A 83 16.97 -8.87 -6.35
CA SER A 83 17.36 -8.29 -5.07
C SER A 83 18.78 -8.72 -4.65
N LEU A 84 19.14 -9.98 -4.85
CA LEU A 84 20.47 -10.47 -4.53
C LEU A 84 21.54 -9.76 -5.37
N LYS A 85 21.29 -9.59 -6.68
CA LYS A 85 22.21 -8.93 -7.60
C LYS A 85 22.45 -7.46 -7.25
N ILE A 86 21.39 -6.70 -6.94
CA ILE A 86 21.48 -5.24 -6.72
C ILE A 86 21.86 -4.90 -5.28
N LEU A 87 21.31 -5.62 -4.30
CA LEU A 87 21.49 -5.32 -2.88
C LEU A 87 22.67 -6.07 -2.25
N GLY A 88 23.11 -7.18 -2.85
CA GLY A 88 24.05 -8.12 -2.25
C GLY A 88 23.41 -9.10 -1.26
N PHE A 89 22.09 -9.05 -1.06
CA PHE A 89 21.36 -9.97 -0.19
C PHE A 89 19.95 -10.25 -0.71
N LYS A 90 19.37 -11.38 -0.30
CA LYS A 90 17.98 -11.72 -0.62
C LYS A 90 17.03 -10.96 0.30
N LEU A 91 16.05 -10.27 -0.27
CA LEU A 91 14.94 -9.71 0.50
C LEU A 91 13.98 -10.79 0.98
N ASP A 92 13.32 -10.52 2.10
CA ASP A 92 12.23 -11.36 2.61
C ASP A 92 11.09 -11.44 1.58
N GLY A 93 10.53 -12.64 1.39
CA GLY A 93 9.53 -12.91 0.36
C GLY A 93 8.18 -12.22 0.58
N ARG A 94 8.00 -11.50 1.69
CA ARG A 94 6.81 -10.68 1.95
C ARG A 94 6.85 -9.30 1.30
N ALA A 95 7.99 -8.89 0.73
CA ALA A 95 8.10 -7.64 -0.02
C ALA A 95 7.13 -7.62 -1.22
N GLY A 96 6.36 -6.54 -1.33
CA GLY A 96 5.47 -6.32 -2.47
C GLY A 96 6.24 -5.94 -3.74
N LEU A 97 5.59 -5.98 -4.91
CA LEU A 97 6.22 -5.69 -6.19
C LEU A 97 6.81 -4.27 -6.26
N HIS A 98 6.14 -3.29 -5.64
CA HIS A 98 6.59 -1.90 -5.56
C HIS A 98 7.98 -1.73 -4.95
N ILE A 99 8.39 -2.62 -4.04
CA ILE A 99 9.72 -2.62 -3.44
C ILE A 99 10.80 -2.91 -4.49
N TYR A 100 10.55 -3.88 -5.38
CA TYR A 100 11.48 -4.24 -6.43
C TYR A 100 11.56 -3.18 -7.54
N PHE A 101 10.45 -2.47 -7.80
CA PHE A 101 10.46 -1.28 -8.64
C PHE A 101 11.37 -0.18 -8.06
N LEU A 102 11.27 0.09 -6.74
CA LEU A 102 12.14 1.06 -6.08
C LEU A 102 13.62 0.67 -6.18
N ILE A 103 13.95 -0.60 -5.90
CA ILE A 103 15.33 -1.10 -5.95
C ILE A 103 15.93 -0.92 -7.34
N LEU A 104 15.20 -1.34 -8.37
CA LEU A 104 15.66 -1.25 -9.75
C LEU A 104 15.75 0.20 -10.24
N ALA A 105 14.80 1.06 -9.85
CA ALA A 105 14.88 2.48 -10.17
C ALA A 105 16.07 3.17 -9.51
N LEU A 106 16.42 2.81 -8.28
CA LEU A 106 17.63 3.31 -7.62
C LEU A 106 18.91 2.84 -8.32
N ASP A 107 18.96 1.61 -8.83
CA ASP A 107 20.08 1.08 -9.62
C ASP A 107 20.24 1.78 -10.98
N LEU A 108 19.13 2.22 -11.57
CA LEU A 108 19.07 3.00 -12.81
C LEU A 108 19.27 4.52 -12.60
N LEU A 109 19.50 4.99 -11.38
CA LEU A 109 19.68 6.40 -11.08
C LEU A 109 21.13 6.83 -11.33
N GLU A 110 21.35 7.81 -12.21
CA GLU A 110 22.69 8.37 -12.46
C GLU A 110 23.27 8.99 -11.18
N SER A 111 24.60 9.15 -11.13
CA SER A 111 25.25 9.97 -10.11
C SER A 111 24.66 11.39 -10.09
N GLU A 112 24.42 11.92 -8.89
CA GLU A 112 23.67 13.16 -8.62
C GLU A 112 22.21 13.18 -9.08
N GLY A 113 21.71 12.07 -9.63
CA GLY A 113 20.33 11.92 -10.06
C GLY A 113 19.33 11.93 -8.89
N ARG A 114 18.08 12.33 -9.17
CA ARG A 114 17.01 12.44 -8.17
C ARG A 114 15.84 11.50 -8.47
N LEU A 115 15.28 10.92 -7.41
CA LEU A 115 14.16 10.00 -7.47
C LEU A 115 13.02 10.51 -6.59
N ALA A 116 11.80 10.53 -7.12
CA ALA A 116 10.57 10.82 -6.40
C ALA A 116 9.60 9.64 -6.55
N PHE A 117 9.36 8.91 -5.48
CA PHE A 117 8.52 7.70 -5.50
C PHE A 117 7.33 7.85 -4.57
N ILE A 118 6.12 7.71 -5.11
CA ILE A 118 4.89 7.54 -4.33
C ILE A 118 4.82 6.07 -3.94
N MET A 119 4.65 5.78 -2.66
CA MET A 119 4.67 4.42 -2.11
C MET A 119 3.63 4.29 -0.99
N PRO A 120 3.17 3.07 -0.68
CA PRO A 120 2.40 2.83 0.54
C PRO A 120 3.30 2.96 1.79
N ALA A 121 2.74 3.45 2.90
CA ALA A 121 3.44 3.57 4.17
C ALA A 121 3.95 2.23 4.72
N ASP A 122 3.34 1.11 4.31
CA ASP A 122 3.80 -0.25 4.64
C ASP A 122 5.19 -0.56 4.04
N THR A 123 5.69 0.24 3.10
CA THR A 123 7.09 0.17 2.62
C THR A 123 8.10 0.49 3.73
N CYS A 124 7.69 1.26 4.74
CA CYS A 124 8.46 1.54 5.95
C CYS A 124 8.30 0.44 7.00
N GLU A 125 7.45 -0.55 6.76
CA GLU A 125 7.03 -1.54 7.75
C GLU A 125 7.28 -2.97 7.27
N GLY A 126 7.35 -3.90 8.20
CA GLY A 126 7.56 -5.32 7.92
C GLY A 126 9.03 -5.73 7.90
N VAL A 127 9.24 -7.05 7.81
CA VAL A 127 10.54 -7.68 8.10
C VAL A 127 11.62 -7.33 7.08
N PHE A 128 11.24 -6.98 5.85
CA PHE A 128 12.20 -6.54 4.83
C PHE A 128 12.65 -5.09 5.00
N ALA A 129 11.84 -4.25 5.67
CA ALA A 129 11.96 -2.80 5.60
C ALA A 129 13.27 -2.31 6.21
N GLU A 130 13.68 -2.85 7.37
CA GLU A 130 14.92 -2.48 8.04
C GLU A 130 16.13 -2.65 7.12
N LYS A 131 16.34 -3.86 6.56
CA LYS A 131 17.46 -4.14 5.66
C LYS A 131 17.42 -3.31 4.39
N LEU A 132 16.22 -3.11 3.81
CA LEU A 132 16.04 -2.27 2.63
C LEU A 132 16.46 -0.83 2.92
N TRP A 133 15.90 -0.21 3.95
CA TRP A 133 16.14 1.19 4.24
C TRP A 133 17.56 1.44 4.74
N MET A 134 18.16 0.53 5.52
CA MET A 134 19.59 0.58 5.82
C MET A 134 20.44 0.59 4.54
N TRP A 135 20.14 -0.27 3.56
CA TRP A 135 20.85 -0.27 2.28
C TRP A 135 20.65 1.04 1.52
N ILE A 136 19.42 1.54 1.44
CA ILE A 136 19.10 2.80 0.76
C ILE A 136 19.86 3.96 1.41
N THR A 137 19.77 4.12 2.72
CA THR A 137 20.36 5.28 3.44
C THR A 137 21.89 5.19 3.57
N ASN A 138 22.47 4.00 3.37
CA ASN A 138 23.92 3.85 3.31
C ASN A 138 24.49 4.18 1.92
N LYS A 139 23.74 3.91 0.84
CA LYS A 139 24.18 4.10 -0.54
C LYS A 139 23.74 5.44 -1.14
N TYR A 140 22.56 5.93 -0.77
CA TYR A 140 21.92 7.12 -1.34
C TYR A 140 21.62 8.16 -0.25
N CYS A 141 21.35 9.39 -0.68
CA CYS A 141 20.91 10.47 0.20
C CYS A 141 19.38 10.53 0.21
N LEU A 142 18.76 10.12 1.31
CA LEU A 142 17.34 10.38 1.57
C LEU A 142 17.17 11.88 1.88
N GLU A 143 16.60 12.65 0.97
CA GLU A 143 16.40 14.10 1.13
C GLU A 143 15.12 14.37 1.93
N SER A 144 14.03 13.66 1.63
CA SER A 144 12.76 13.85 2.32
C SER A 144 11.85 12.62 2.30
N VAL A 145 11.05 12.49 3.36
CA VAL A 145 9.89 11.59 3.45
C VAL A 145 8.66 12.45 3.68
N ILE A 146 7.72 12.42 2.74
CA ILE A 146 6.51 13.25 2.77
C ILE A 146 5.31 12.36 3.08
N THR A 147 4.52 12.80 4.06
CA THR A 147 3.33 12.12 4.57
C THR A 147 2.16 13.09 4.55
N PHE A 148 0.94 12.58 4.73
CA PHE A 148 -0.29 13.34 4.57
C PHE A 148 -1.22 13.07 5.75
N LEU A 149 -1.82 14.13 6.30
CA LEU A 149 -3.04 13.97 7.11
C LEU A 149 -4.19 13.45 6.25
N PRO A 150 -5.23 12.83 6.84
CA PRO A 150 -6.41 12.37 6.11
C PRO A 150 -7.02 13.44 5.19
N GLU A 151 -7.08 14.70 5.64
CA GLU A 151 -7.64 15.83 4.89
C GLU A 151 -6.73 16.30 3.75
N ALA A 152 -5.46 15.93 3.81
CA ALA A 152 -4.44 16.29 2.83
C ALA A 152 -4.14 15.17 1.82
N THR A 153 -4.77 14.00 1.98
CA THR A 153 -4.46 12.85 1.13
C THR A 153 -4.74 13.16 -0.34
N PRO A 154 -3.78 12.90 -1.26
CA PRO A 154 -4.02 13.05 -2.68
C PRO A 154 -4.91 11.91 -3.25
N PHE A 155 -5.24 10.89 -2.44
CA PHE A 155 -5.97 9.70 -2.86
C PHE A 155 -7.09 9.35 -1.87
N PRO A 156 -8.17 10.17 -1.75
CA PRO A 156 -9.19 10.03 -0.70
C PRO A 156 -9.97 8.70 -0.77
N ASP A 157 -10.12 8.12 -1.95
CA ASP A 157 -10.86 6.88 -2.15
C ASP A 157 -10.02 5.60 -2.02
N VAL A 158 -8.71 5.73 -1.81
CA VAL A 158 -7.77 4.62 -1.76
C VAL A 158 -7.47 4.25 -0.31
N ASP A 159 -7.63 2.96 0.02
CA ASP A 159 -7.36 2.40 1.35
C ASP A 159 -5.85 2.14 1.53
N THR A 160 -5.04 3.20 1.38
CA THR A 160 -3.58 3.14 1.50
C THR A 160 -3.03 4.50 1.94
N ASN A 161 -2.27 4.49 3.03
CA ASN A 161 -1.53 5.67 3.48
C ASN A 161 -0.37 5.93 2.52
N ALA A 162 -0.48 6.94 1.67
CA ALA A 162 0.58 7.28 0.73
C ALA A 162 1.75 8.00 1.43
N VAL A 163 2.96 7.72 0.95
CA VAL A 163 4.21 8.36 1.34
C VAL A 163 4.98 8.70 0.07
N VAL A 164 5.62 9.86 0.02
CA VAL A 164 6.53 10.22 -1.08
C VAL A 164 7.97 10.24 -0.58
N PHE A 165 8.84 9.48 -1.23
CA PHE A 165 10.27 9.48 -0.95
C PHE A 165 11.00 10.33 -1.99
N LEU A 166 11.79 11.29 -1.51
CA LEU A 166 12.74 12.05 -2.31
C LEU A 166 14.15 11.55 -2.00
N ILE A 167 14.79 10.90 -2.97
CA ILE A 167 16.11 10.27 -2.81
C ILE A 167 17.04 10.82 -3.89
N LYS A 168 18.28 11.14 -3.53
CA LYS A 168 19.33 11.58 -4.44
C LYS A 168 20.49 10.59 -4.46
N ASN A 169 21.00 10.25 -5.64
CA ASN A 169 22.18 9.41 -5.80
C ASN A 169 23.47 10.20 -5.56
N LYS A 170 23.73 10.46 -4.29
CA LYS A 170 24.95 11.09 -3.80
C LYS A 170 25.33 10.50 -2.45
N LYS A 171 26.46 10.94 -1.92
CA LYS A 171 26.92 10.58 -0.57
C LYS A 171 25.79 10.68 0.46
N ARG A 172 25.67 9.64 1.30
CA ARG A 172 24.66 9.57 2.36
C ARG A 172 24.64 10.82 3.25
N SER A 173 23.44 11.17 3.71
CA SER A 173 23.21 12.19 4.74
C SER A 173 22.82 11.51 6.05
N GLU A 174 23.19 12.10 7.18
CA GLU A 174 22.76 11.62 8.51
C GLU A 174 21.34 12.08 8.86
N ARG A 175 20.84 13.09 8.14
CA ARG A 175 19.54 13.70 8.37
C ARG A 175 18.74 13.89 7.10
N PHE A 176 17.42 13.85 7.22
CA PHE A 176 16.46 14.12 6.15
C PHE A 176 15.31 14.99 6.66
N TYR A 177 14.48 15.50 5.76
CA TYR A 177 13.26 16.22 6.13
C TYR A 177 12.05 15.29 6.13
N TRP A 178 11.42 15.11 7.28
CA TRP A 178 10.08 14.56 7.36
C TRP A 178 9.07 15.70 7.21
N VAL A 179 8.17 15.56 6.25
CA VAL A 179 7.14 16.55 5.95
C VAL A 179 5.78 15.90 6.15
N ASN A 180 4.89 16.59 6.84
CA ASN A 180 3.49 16.21 6.96
C ASN A 180 2.62 17.29 6.35
N CYS A 181 1.94 16.94 5.26
CA CYS A 181 1.03 17.84 4.58
C CYS A 181 -0.30 17.86 5.33
N LYS A 182 -0.76 19.06 5.68
CA LYS A 182 -2.01 19.30 6.44
C LYS A 182 -3.19 19.68 5.55
N GLN A 183 -2.93 20.09 4.31
CA GLN A 183 -3.95 20.51 3.35
C GLN A 183 -3.64 19.97 1.94
N ALA A 184 -4.67 19.49 1.25
CA ALA A 184 -4.56 19.05 -0.14
C ALA A 184 -4.42 20.23 -1.10
N TYR A 185 -3.77 20.00 -2.24
CA TYR A 185 -3.64 20.96 -3.37
C TYR A 185 -3.00 22.32 -3.04
N SER A 186 -2.26 22.42 -1.94
CA SER A 186 -1.39 23.57 -1.63
C SER A 186 -0.13 23.57 -2.50
N ASN A 187 0.39 24.77 -2.81
CA ASN A 187 1.70 24.91 -3.48
C ASN A 187 2.88 24.82 -2.51
N ASP A 188 2.66 24.87 -1.19
CA ASP A 188 3.74 24.95 -0.20
C ASP A 188 4.74 23.79 -0.32
N LEU A 189 4.28 22.56 -0.57
CA LEU A 189 5.18 21.41 -0.75
C LEU A 189 6.08 21.58 -1.97
N LYS A 190 5.51 22.09 -3.07
CA LYS A 190 6.26 22.38 -4.28
C LYS A 190 7.28 23.47 -4.03
N ASP A 191 6.87 24.56 -3.37
CA ASP A 191 7.74 25.69 -3.07
C ASP A 191 8.87 25.29 -2.11
N PHE A 192 8.59 24.43 -1.13
CA PHE A 192 9.58 23.81 -0.25
C PHE A 192 10.65 23.05 -1.05
N VAL A 193 10.23 22.15 -1.95
CA VAL A 193 11.15 21.34 -2.76
C VAL A 193 11.94 22.20 -3.76
N ILE A 194 11.30 23.16 -4.44
CA ILE A 194 11.95 24.06 -5.39
C ILE A 194 12.96 24.97 -4.69
N SER A 195 12.68 25.40 -3.46
CA SER A 195 13.63 26.15 -2.62
C SER A 195 14.81 25.31 -2.13
N GLN A 196 14.95 24.06 -2.61
CA GLN A 196 15.98 23.12 -2.17
C GLN A 196 15.98 22.91 -0.65
N PHE A 197 14.77 22.91 -0.06
CA PHE A 197 14.54 22.72 1.37
C PHE A 197 15.07 23.85 2.28
N GLU A 198 15.31 25.04 1.73
CA GLU A 198 15.81 26.21 2.47
C GLU A 198 14.70 26.95 3.22
N LYS A 199 13.58 27.23 2.55
CA LYS A 199 12.40 27.85 3.18
C LYS A 199 11.64 26.81 3.99
N LYS A 200 11.22 27.13 5.21
CA LYS A 200 10.60 26.13 6.12
C LYS A 200 9.30 26.59 6.76
N ASP A 201 8.96 27.86 6.62
CA ASP A 201 7.72 28.41 7.17
C ASP A 201 6.62 28.32 6.11
N TYR A 202 5.72 27.37 6.32
CA TYR A 202 4.59 27.11 5.43
C TYR A 202 3.35 26.78 6.25
N PRO A 203 2.21 27.45 6.01
CA PRO A 203 1.00 27.24 6.79
C PRO A 203 0.46 25.82 6.64
N THR A 204 0.64 25.19 5.48
CA THR A 204 0.06 23.88 5.17
C THR A 204 0.98 22.68 5.42
N LEU A 205 2.21 22.91 5.92
CA LEU A 205 3.19 21.86 6.18
C LEU A 205 3.63 21.83 7.64
N THR A 206 3.95 20.63 8.12
CA THR A 206 4.83 20.44 9.28
C THR A 206 6.15 19.89 8.76
N ILE A 207 7.26 20.58 9.00
CA ILE A 207 8.58 20.21 8.47
C ILE A 207 9.51 19.95 9.65
N ILE A 208 10.03 18.72 9.75
CA ILE A 208 10.92 18.31 10.82
C ILE A 208 12.18 17.69 10.22
N LYS A 209 13.36 18.17 10.64
CA LYS A 209 14.63 17.56 10.26
C LYS A 209 14.93 16.41 11.23
N ARG A 210 15.02 15.18 10.73
CA ARG A 210 15.17 13.94 11.51
C ARG A 210 16.51 13.28 11.28
N ASP A 211 17.01 12.60 12.31
CA ASP A 211 18.16 11.70 12.21
C ASP A 211 17.74 10.36 11.58
N ILE A 212 18.56 9.83 10.68
CA ILE A 212 18.30 8.55 9.99
C ILE A 212 18.23 7.39 11.00
N VAL A 213 19.11 7.38 12.02
CA VAL A 213 19.15 6.32 13.04
C VAL A 213 17.85 6.25 13.83
N GLU A 214 17.32 7.41 14.23
CA GLU A 214 16.01 7.50 14.90
C GLU A 214 14.92 6.97 13.98
N ALA A 215 14.88 7.45 12.74
CA ALA A 215 13.80 7.10 11.83
C ALA A 215 13.81 5.64 11.36
N LEU A 216 14.98 4.99 11.27
CA LEU A 216 15.07 3.54 11.04
C LEU A 216 14.55 2.73 12.24
N THR A 217 14.63 3.29 13.44
CA THR A 217 14.13 2.64 14.67
C THR A 217 12.64 2.84 14.87
N THR A 218 12.15 4.08 14.69
CA THR A 218 10.76 4.45 15.00
C THR A 218 9.83 4.32 13.80
N GLY A 219 10.37 4.37 12.58
CA GLY A 219 9.65 4.32 11.30
C GLY A 219 9.74 5.64 10.53
N LEU A 220 10.17 5.55 9.26
CA LEU A 220 10.36 6.70 8.36
C LEU A 220 9.07 7.48 8.07
N SER A 221 7.92 6.79 8.04
CA SER A 221 6.61 7.39 7.75
C SER A 221 5.93 7.99 8.99
N ARG A 222 6.43 7.72 10.20
CA ARG A 222 5.78 8.14 11.45
C ARG A 222 6.28 9.51 11.89
N HIS A 223 5.49 10.22 12.68
CA HIS A 223 5.96 11.43 13.33
C HIS A 223 7.21 11.13 14.16
N PRO A 224 8.26 11.97 14.15
CA PRO A 224 9.44 11.78 14.97
C PRO A 224 9.09 11.65 16.45
N ILE A 225 9.75 10.72 17.12
CA ILE A 225 9.57 10.50 18.56
C ILE A 225 10.85 10.96 19.24
N SER A 226 10.77 12.09 19.95
CA SER A 226 11.87 12.60 20.77
C SER A 226 11.63 12.20 22.23
N GLY A 227 12.38 11.22 22.75
CA GLY A 227 12.32 10.89 24.18
C GLY A 227 12.48 9.41 24.52
N THR A 228 12.44 9.11 25.82
CA THR A 228 12.36 7.74 26.34
C THR A 228 10.98 7.18 26.04
N TYR A 229 10.93 5.99 25.43
CA TYR A 229 9.70 5.24 25.25
C TYR A 229 8.94 5.17 26.59
N SER A 230 7.62 5.33 26.54
CA SER A 230 6.78 4.96 27.68
C SER A 230 7.20 3.57 28.17
N LYS A 231 7.50 3.44 29.47
CA LYS A 231 7.80 2.14 30.08
C LYS A 231 6.64 1.17 29.88
N ASN A 232 5.42 1.69 29.84
CA ASN A 232 4.22 0.93 29.60
C ASN A 232 4.05 0.72 28.09
N ARG A 233 4.00 -0.54 27.69
CA ARG A 233 3.75 -1.01 26.33
C ARG A 233 2.26 -1.32 26.20
N LEU A 234 1.74 -1.29 24.97
CA LEU A 234 0.35 -1.65 24.71
C LEU A 234 -0.01 -3.05 25.23
N ILE A 235 0.93 -3.99 25.18
CA ILE A 235 0.73 -5.37 25.67
C ILE A 235 0.48 -5.44 27.19
N ASP A 236 0.89 -4.41 27.93
CA ASP A 236 0.68 -4.34 29.38
C ASP A 236 -0.80 -4.01 29.71
N PHE A 237 -1.57 -3.50 28.74
CA PHE A 237 -2.99 -3.12 28.91
C PHE A 237 -3.96 -3.92 28.03
N ALA A 238 -3.50 -4.46 26.90
CA ALA A 238 -4.37 -5.08 25.92
C ALA A 238 -3.69 -6.22 25.16
N LYS A 239 -4.46 -7.26 24.84
CA LYS A 239 -4.03 -8.31 23.92
C LYS A 239 -4.26 -7.86 22.48
N VAL A 240 -3.17 -7.71 21.73
CA VAL A 240 -3.25 -7.38 20.30
C VAL A 240 -3.51 -8.66 19.51
N MET A 241 -4.61 -8.69 18.77
CA MET A 241 -4.96 -9.79 17.88
C MET A 241 -5.35 -9.27 16.51
N ARG A 242 -4.99 -10.00 15.45
CA ARG A 242 -5.56 -9.77 14.12
C ARG A 242 -7.08 -10.05 14.16
N GLY A 243 -7.85 -9.29 13.38
CA GLY A 243 -9.23 -9.63 13.08
C GLY A 243 -9.40 -11.00 12.41
N ILE A 244 -10.63 -11.50 12.41
CA ILE A 244 -11.00 -12.78 11.79
C ILE A 244 -10.66 -12.72 10.29
N ALA A 245 -9.81 -13.64 9.84
CA ALA A 245 -9.55 -13.78 8.41
C ALA A 245 -10.53 -14.81 7.85
N THR A 246 -11.50 -14.33 7.06
CA THR A 246 -12.53 -15.20 6.48
C THR A 246 -11.97 -16.10 5.38
N GLY A 247 -10.93 -15.65 4.65
CA GLY A 247 -10.40 -16.32 3.45
C GLY A 247 -11.25 -16.10 2.19
N SER A 248 -12.48 -15.61 2.35
CA SER A 248 -13.40 -15.23 1.28
C SER A 248 -14.42 -14.24 1.84
N ASN A 249 -14.11 -12.95 1.76
CA ASN A 249 -15.03 -11.93 2.25
C ASN A 249 -16.35 -11.94 1.44
N GLU A 250 -16.30 -12.20 0.13
CA GLU A 250 -17.52 -12.27 -0.68
C GLU A 250 -18.49 -13.39 -0.25
N PHE A 251 -17.99 -14.44 0.41
CA PHE A 251 -18.80 -15.57 0.84
C PHE A 251 -19.21 -15.48 2.31
N PHE A 252 -18.28 -15.08 3.18
CA PHE A 252 -18.53 -15.08 4.62
C PHE A 252 -19.00 -13.73 5.16
N PHE A 253 -18.87 -12.63 4.41
CA PHE A 253 -19.24 -11.31 4.90
C PHE A 253 -20.33 -10.70 4.03
N LEU A 254 -21.56 -10.84 4.51
CA LEU A 254 -22.80 -10.59 3.77
C LEU A 254 -23.37 -9.21 4.10
N THR A 255 -24.02 -8.62 3.10
CA THR A 255 -24.99 -7.54 3.33
C THR A 255 -26.26 -8.13 3.92
N LYS A 256 -27.02 -7.31 4.65
CA LYS A 256 -28.34 -7.70 5.16
C LYS A 256 -29.26 -8.22 4.05
N LYS A 257 -29.36 -7.47 2.95
CA LYS A 257 -30.11 -7.87 1.75
C LYS A 257 -29.69 -9.24 1.23
N ARG A 258 -28.38 -9.53 1.15
CA ARG A 258 -27.91 -10.82 0.64
C ARG A 258 -28.22 -11.97 1.59
N ALA A 259 -28.14 -11.74 2.90
CA ALA A 259 -28.49 -12.74 3.90
C ALA A 259 -30.00 -13.08 3.85
N GLU A 260 -30.85 -12.07 3.65
CA GLU A 260 -32.30 -12.22 3.46
C GLU A 260 -32.65 -12.96 2.16
N GLU A 261 -32.03 -12.60 1.02
CA GLU A 261 -32.18 -13.31 -0.26
C GLU A 261 -31.79 -14.79 -0.19
N LEU A 262 -30.79 -15.11 0.64
CA LEU A 262 -30.32 -16.48 0.86
C LEU A 262 -31.09 -17.19 1.96
N GLU A 263 -32.04 -16.53 2.61
CA GLU A 263 -32.82 -17.06 3.75
C GLU A 263 -31.94 -17.65 4.87
N ILE A 264 -30.76 -17.06 5.10
CA ILE A 264 -29.83 -17.55 6.13
C ILE A 264 -30.39 -17.17 7.50
N PRO A 265 -30.62 -18.14 8.40
CA PRO A 265 -31.12 -17.85 9.74
C PRO A 265 -30.15 -16.99 10.57
N GLU A 266 -30.71 -16.06 11.37
CA GLU A 266 -29.94 -15.08 12.15
C GLU A 266 -28.92 -15.71 13.11
N ASN A 267 -29.18 -16.90 13.64
CA ASN A 267 -28.28 -17.61 14.55
C ASN A 267 -26.94 -18.03 13.89
N PHE A 268 -26.85 -17.99 12.55
CA PHE A 268 -25.60 -18.20 11.80
C PHE A 268 -24.94 -16.89 11.36
N LEU A 269 -25.50 -15.74 11.74
CA LEU A 269 -25.01 -14.43 11.35
C LEU A 269 -24.55 -13.67 12.59
N LYS A 270 -23.35 -13.07 12.51
CA LYS A 270 -22.80 -12.24 13.58
C LYS A 270 -22.57 -10.82 13.07
N PRO A 271 -23.00 -9.78 13.81
CA PRO A 271 -22.63 -8.41 13.48
C PRO A 271 -21.11 -8.25 13.41
N ALA A 272 -20.61 -7.65 12.33
CA ALA A 272 -19.19 -7.46 12.12
C ALA A 272 -18.92 -6.22 11.26
N ILE A 273 -17.71 -5.66 11.41
CA ILE A 273 -17.19 -4.58 10.56
C ILE A 273 -15.96 -5.11 9.84
N GLY A 274 -15.90 -4.88 8.52
CA GLY A 274 -14.83 -5.44 7.70
C GLY A 274 -13.65 -4.49 7.44
N ARG A 275 -13.88 -3.17 7.41
CA ARG A 275 -12.85 -2.19 7.06
C ARG A 275 -12.82 -1.04 8.04
N THR A 276 -11.62 -0.55 8.35
CA THR A 276 -11.43 0.58 9.27
C THR A 276 -12.12 1.85 8.77
N ARG A 277 -12.13 2.10 7.45
CA ARG A 277 -12.85 3.24 6.84
C ARG A 277 -14.37 3.23 7.03
N ASP A 278 -14.94 2.10 7.46
CA ASP A 278 -16.36 1.98 7.77
C ASP A 278 -16.66 2.46 9.20
N VAL A 279 -15.63 2.90 9.95
CA VAL A 279 -15.74 3.43 11.32
C VAL A 279 -15.11 4.83 11.35
N GLU A 280 -15.95 5.86 11.50
CA GLU A 280 -15.50 7.26 11.48
C GLU A 280 -15.01 7.77 12.85
N GLY A 281 -15.35 7.08 13.94
CA GLY A 281 -15.02 7.48 15.31
C GLY A 281 -14.29 6.42 16.12
N TYR A 282 -14.08 6.68 17.41
CA TYR A 282 -13.41 5.77 18.34
C TYR A 282 -14.30 4.68 18.92
N THR A 283 -15.58 4.68 18.58
CA THR A 283 -16.58 3.76 19.15
C THR A 283 -17.46 3.17 18.05
N ILE A 284 -17.64 1.85 18.10
CA ILE A 284 -18.57 1.13 17.24
C ILE A 284 -19.87 0.94 18.00
N THR A 285 -20.98 1.39 17.42
CA THR A 285 -22.31 1.29 18.02
C THR A 285 -23.25 0.50 17.11
N LYS A 286 -24.45 0.17 17.61
CA LYS A 286 -25.53 -0.37 16.76
C LYS A 286 -25.88 0.59 15.63
N GLN A 287 -25.86 1.90 15.88
CA GLN A 287 -26.13 2.90 14.86
C GLN A 287 -25.10 2.86 13.73
N THR A 288 -23.82 2.65 14.06
CA THR A 288 -22.74 2.47 13.07
C THR A 288 -23.07 1.35 12.08
N LEU A 289 -23.55 0.20 12.57
CA LEU A 289 -23.92 -0.93 11.73
C LEU A 289 -25.17 -0.62 10.88
N LEU A 290 -26.19 0.01 11.45
CA LEU A 290 -27.39 0.41 10.72
C LEU A 290 -27.06 1.39 9.58
N ASP A 291 -26.14 2.32 9.80
CA ASP A 291 -25.72 3.29 8.79
C ASP A 291 -24.96 2.61 7.65
N LEU A 292 -24.12 1.63 7.98
CA LEU A 292 -23.42 0.80 6.99
C LEU A 292 -24.41 -0.05 6.17
N GLU A 293 -25.41 -0.65 6.81
CA GLU A 293 -26.48 -1.39 6.13
C GLU A 293 -27.25 -0.50 5.15
N ARG A 294 -27.61 0.73 5.55
CA ARG A 294 -28.27 1.69 4.65
C ARG A 294 -27.39 2.07 3.46
N LYS A 295 -26.06 2.07 3.63
CA LYS A 295 -25.08 2.27 2.56
C LYS A 295 -24.81 0.99 1.73
N GLY A 296 -25.54 -0.10 1.97
CA GLY A 296 -25.38 -1.37 1.25
C GLY A 296 -24.07 -2.09 1.57
N ARG A 297 -23.44 -1.79 2.71
CA ARG A 297 -22.17 -2.39 3.12
C ARG A 297 -22.43 -3.74 3.80
N PRO A 298 -21.51 -4.72 3.67
CA PRO A 298 -21.58 -5.94 4.46
C PRO A 298 -21.43 -5.62 5.96
N THR A 299 -22.30 -6.20 6.78
CA THR A 299 -22.32 -6.05 8.25
C THR A 299 -22.55 -7.38 8.97
N LEU A 300 -22.77 -8.47 8.23
CA LEU A 300 -23.12 -9.78 8.78
C LEU A 300 -22.05 -10.80 8.41
N LEU A 301 -21.33 -11.29 9.40
CA LEU A 301 -20.41 -12.42 9.26
C LEU A 301 -21.21 -13.72 9.34
N PHE A 302 -21.27 -14.45 8.22
CA PHE A 302 -21.73 -15.83 8.18
C PHE A 302 -20.74 -16.71 8.94
N SER A 303 -21.22 -17.29 10.04
CA SER A 303 -20.45 -18.03 11.03
C SER A 303 -21.20 -19.31 11.40
N PRO A 304 -21.32 -20.28 10.46
CA PRO A 304 -21.88 -21.59 10.77
C PRO A 304 -20.99 -22.31 11.80
N ASP A 305 -21.60 -23.24 12.54
CA ASP A 305 -20.88 -24.06 13.51
C ASP A 305 -20.29 -25.33 12.85
N TRP A 306 -19.93 -26.31 13.67
CA TRP A 306 -19.15 -27.48 13.28
C TRP A 306 -20.00 -28.73 13.02
N ARG A 307 -21.34 -28.60 12.98
CA ARG A 307 -22.25 -29.71 12.71
C ARG A 307 -22.10 -30.21 11.27
N ALA A 308 -22.60 -31.40 10.96
CA ALA A 308 -22.53 -31.93 9.60
C ALA A 308 -23.49 -31.17 8.67
N LEU A 309 -23.20 -31.16 7.37
CA LEU A 309 -23.98 -30.41 6.37
C LEU A 309 -25.48 -30.70 6.46
N LYS A 310 -25.86 -31.97 6.58
CA LYS A 310 -27.24 -32.44 6.69
C LYS A 310 -28.02 -31.90 7.90
N ASP A 311 -27.33 -31.42 8.93
CA ASP A 311 -27.91 -30.94 10.19
C ASP A 311 -28.18 -29.43 10.16
N PHE A 312 -27.89 -28.76 9.04
CA PHE A 312 -28.24 -27.35 8.81
C PHE A 312 -29.62 -27.20 8.14
N PRO A 313 -30.29 -26.05 8.28
CA PRO A 313 -31.46 -25.71 7.47
C PRO A 313 -31.13 -25.73 5.97
N ILE A 314 -32.11 -26.06 5.12
CA ILE A 314 -31.90 -26.28 3.69
C ILE A 314 -31.19 -25.11 2.99
N ALA A 315 -31.60 -23.87 3.30
CA ALA A 315 -30.99 -22.66 2.77
C ALA A 315 -29.48 -22.55 3.06
N VAL A 316 -29.06 -22.96 4.26
CA VAL A 316 -27.64 -22.97 4.65
C VAL A 316 -26.90 -24.10 3.95
N GLN A 317 -27.54 -25.27 3.77
CA GLN A 317 -26.96 -26.37 3.00
C GLN A 317 -26.68 -25.94 1.56
N ASP A 318 -27.68 -25.35 0.91
CA ASP A 318 -27.58 -24.88 -0.47
C ASP A 318 -26.47 -23.84 -0.64
N TYR A 319 -26.38 -22.90 0.31
CA TYR A 319 -25.33 -21.88 0.28
C TYR A 319 -23.92 -22.45 0.48
N LEU A 320 -23.76 -23.43 1.37
CA LEU A 320 -22.48 -24.13 1.55
C LEU A 320 -22.11 -24.94 0.31
N LEU A 321 -23.05 -25.66 -0.30
CA LEU A 321 -22.83 -26.39 -1.55
C LEU A 321 -22.48 -25.46 -2.72
N GLU A 322 -23.08 -24.27 -2.80
CA GLU A 322 -22.69 -23.23 -3.75
C GLU A 322 -21.22 -22.81 -3.54
N GLY A 323 -20.78 -22.68 -2.29
CA GLY A 323 -19.39 -22.41 -1.95
C GLY A 323 -18.42 -23.48 -2.44
N GLU A 324 -18.79 -24.76 -2.31
CA GLU A 324 -18.01 -25.90 -2.82
C GLU A 324 -17.94 -25.92 -4.34
N LYS A 325 -19.06 -25.64 -5.03
CA LYS A 325 -19.09 -25.50 -6.50
C LYS A 325 -18.18 -24.38 -6.99
N LYS A 326 -18.02 -23.31 -6.20
CA LYS A 326 -17.09 -22.19 -6.45
C LYS A 326 -15.66 -22.45 -5.96
N GLU A 327 -15.36 -23.66 -5.52
CA GLU A 327 -14.06 -24.09 -4.98
C GLU A 327 -13.57 -23.24 -3.80
N ILE A 328 -14.50 -22.62 -3.05
CA ILE A 328 -14.16 -21.77 -1.89
C ILE A 328 -13.50 -22.61 -0.80
N ASN A 329 -13.97 -23.85 -0.62
CA ASN A 329 -13.40 -24.86 0.26
C ASN A 329 -11.93 -25.19 -0.06
N LYS A 330 -11.47 -25.02 -1.31
CA LYS A 330 -10.09 -25.29 -1.74
C LYS A 330 -9.14 -24.10 -1.54
N ARG A 331 -9.65 -22.92 -1.18
CA ARG A 331 -8.80 -21.74 -0.96
C ARG A 331 -7.87 -21.95 0.23
N THR A 332 -6.65 -21.42 0.15
CA THR A 332 -5.54 -21.70 1.08
C THR A 332 -5.88 -21.64 2.56
N LEU A 333 -6.61 -20.61 3.03
CA LEU A 333 -6.98 -20.47 4.45
C LEU A 333 -8.22 -21.31 4.83
N ILE A 334 -9.10 -21.57 3.87
CA ILE A 334 -10.38 -22.22 4.11
C ILE A 334 -10.19 -23.74 4.11
N GLY A 335 -9.38 -24.26 3.18
CA GLY A 335 -9.05 -25.68 3.09
C GLY A 335 -8.26 -26.22 4.28
N THR A 336 -7.69 -25.36 5.12
CA THR A 336 -7.05 -25.78 6.38
C THR A 336 -8.04 -25.96 7.54
N ARG A 337 -9.32 -25.65 7.34
CA ARG A 337 -10.35 -25.71 8.39
C ARG A 337 -11.13 -27.03 8.30
N ASN A 338 -11.61 -27.50 9.44
CA ASN A 338 -12.46 -28.68 9.52
C ASN A 338 -13.66 -28.42 10.45
N PRO A 339 -14.91 -28.46 9.95
CA PRO A 339 -15.27 -28.41 8.52
C PRO A 339 -14.79 -27.10 7.87
N TRP A 340 -14.70 -27.06 6.53
CA TRP A 340 -14.09 -25.93 5.80
C TRP A 340 -14.78 -24.58 6.08
N TYR A 341 -16.09 -24.62 6.35
CA TYR A 341 -16.92 -23.44 6.62
C TYR A 341 -16.87 -22.95 8.07
N ASN A 342 -16.24 -23.71 8.97
CA ASN A 342 -16.10 -23.31 10.36
C ASN A 342 -15.29 -22.01 10.46
N MET A 343 -15.72 -21.07 11.30
CA MET A 343 -15.05 -19.79 11.46
C MET A 343 -14.01 -19.85 12.58
N GLU A 344 -12.92 -19.07 12.44
CA GLU A 344 -11.96 -18.89 13.53
C GLU A 344 -12.69 -18.36 14.78
N LYS A 345 -12.52 -19.03 15.91
CA LYS A 345 -12.93 -18.52 17.23
C LYS A 345 -11.73 -17.82 17.87
N ARG A 346 -11.94 -16.63 18.46
CA ARG A 346 -10.88 -15.87 19.14
C ARG A 346 -11.37 -15.29 20.44
#